data_AF-A0A315X8D7-F1
#
_entry.id   AF-A0A315X8D7-F1
#
_cell.length_a   1.000
_cell.length_b   1.000
_cell.length_c   1.000
_cell.angle_alpha   90.00
_cell.angle_beta   90.00
_cell.angle_gamma   90.00
#
_symmetry.space_group_name_H-M   'P 1'
#
loop_
_entity.id
_entity.type
_entity.pdbx_description
1 polymer ?
#
loop_
_entity_poly.entity_id
_entity_poly.type
_entity_poly.pdbx_seq_one_letter_code
_entity_poly.pdbx_strand_id
1 'polypeptide(L)'
;MEETEAPEPFARLSTWIPNEAPPEGQRAALLRLAAAMRKITEGLMDMDAPEADLIAAAEASERFAEHLEATRTGRRSWGFGETSPSGDTRALFDHSPLLGMANPVAPPLKLWVEGDAVAGTAVFGKQYEGPPGHVHGGLVAAAFDEALGMVQAMTGQPGMTGTLTVRYRRPTPLHIEVRFRARVERVDGRKIFASGTLHAGETLCAEAEGVFIMTDYGRFRVEPDRPAGKG
;
A
#
# COMPACT_ATOMS: atom_id res chain seq x y z
N MET A 1 -21.31 37.89 2.60
CA MET A 1 -21.22 36.57 3.25
C MET A 1 -20.31 35.75 2.37
N GLU A 2 -19.03 35.77 2.70
CA GLU A 2 -17.98 35.01 2.04
C GLU A 2 -18.12 33.56 2.52
N GLU A 3 -18.44 32.64 1.61
CA GLU A 3 -18.36 31.20 1.88
C GLU A 3 -16.89 30.85 2.01
N THR A 4 -16.47 30.57 3.25
CA THR A 4 -15.13 30.05 3.54
C THR A 4 -15.05 28.64 2.97
N GLU A 5 -14.46 28.51 1.78
CA GLU A 5 -14.08 27.24 1.18
C GLU A 5 -13.17 26.50 2.18
N ALA A 6 -13.63 25.35 2.68
CA ALA A 6 -12.81 24.53 3.55
C ALA A 6 -11.55 24.13 2.77
N PRO A 7 -10.35 24.21 3.38
CA PRO A 7 -9.16 23.70 2.70
C PRO A 7 -9.40 22.23 2.36
N GLU A 8 -9.02 21.81 1.15
CA GLU A 8 -9.12 20.42 0.66
C GLU A 8 -7.82 19.65 1.03
N PRO A 9 -7.68 19.06 2.23
CA PRO A 9 -6.53 18.24 2.57
C PRO A 9 -6.51 16.92 1.78
N PHE A 10 -7.66 16.43 1.32
CA PHE A 10 -7.81 15.11 0.71
C PHE A 10 -7.62 15.08 -0.81
N ALA A 11 -7.78 16.21 -1.51
CA ALA A 11 -7.32 16.36 -2.90
C ALA A 11 -5.81 16.06 -3.07
N ARG A 12 -5.03 16.16 -1.99
CA ARG A 12 -3.59 15.83 -1.97
C ARG A 12 -3.27 14.38 -1.62
N LEU A 13 -4.24 13.62 -1.09
CA LEU A 13 -4.12 12.18 -0.80
C LEU A 13 -4.51 11.32 -2.01
N SER A 14 -5.22 11.90 -2.99
CA SER A 14 -5.94 11.20 -4.06
C SER A 14 -5.24 11.20 -5.43
N THR A 15 -3.97 11.62 -5.52
CA THR A 15 -3.26 11.64 -6.80
C THR A 15 -2.14 10.61 -6.87
N TRP A 16 -2.48 9.32 -6.70
CA TRP A 16 -1.70 8.28 -7.38
C TRP A 16 -2.23 8.19 -8.83
N ILE A 17 -1.84 9.17 -9.64
CA ILE A 17 -2.20 9.23 -11.06
C ILE A 17 -1.11 8.47 -11.84
N PRO A 18 -1.46 7.57 -12.77
CA PRO A 18 -0.54 7.01 -13.76
C PRO A 18 0.23 8.04 -14.63
N ASN A 19 0.05 9.35 -14.42
CA ASN A 19 0.58 10.46 -15.21
C ASN A 19 1.46 11.45 -14.42
N GLU A 20 1.93 11.11 -13.21
CA GLU A 20 3.02 11.90 -12.62
C GLU A 20 4.32 11.69 -13.40
N ALA A 21 5.12 12.76 -13.55
CA ALA A 21 6.48 12.66 -14.06
C ALA A 21 7.25 11.61 -13.22
N PRO A 22 8.10 10.77 -13.85
CA PRO A 22 8.84 9.76 -13.12
C PRO A 22 9.59 10.41 -11.95
N PRO A 23 9.57 9.79 -10.76
CA PRO A 23 10.24 10.37 -9.61
C PRO A 23 11.72 10.55 -9.90
N GLU A 24 12.29 11.65 -9.40
CA GLU A 24 13.71 11.98 -9.56
C GLU A 24 14.47 11.86 -8.23
N GLY A 25 15.80 11.94 -8.31
CA GLY A 25 16.68 12.00 -7.14
C GLY A 25 16.57 10.79 -6.20
N GLN A 26 16.53 11.07 -4.89
CA GLN A 26 16.54 10.03 -3.85
C GLN A 26 15.36 9.07 -3.94
N ARG A 27 14.16 9.58 -4.26
CA ARG A 27 12.94 8.76 -4.36
C ARG A 27 13.06 7.75 -5.51
N ALA A 28 13.53 8.19 -6.68
CA ALA A 28 13.80 7.30 -7.81
C ALA A 28 14.76 6.15 -7.45
N ALA A 29 15.83 6.48 -6.72
CA ALA A 29 16.80 5.50 -6.26
C ALA A 29 16.19 4.48 -5.29
N LEU A 30 15.34 4.94 -4.34
CA LEU A 30 14.62 4.07 -3.40
C LEU A 30 13.66 3.13 -4.12
N LEU A 31 12.87 3.63 -5.08
CA LEU A 31 11.95 2.80 -5.86
C LEU A 31 12.68 1.75 -6.70
N ARG A 32 13.79 2.14 -7.33
CA ARG A 32 14.64 1.21 -8.09
C ARG A 32 15.24 0.13 -7.19
N LEU A 33 15.71 0.51 -6.00
CA LEU A 33 16.25 -0.43 -5.03
C LEU A 33 15.16 -1.40 -4.56
N ALA A 34 13.98 -0.91 -4.18
CA ALA A 34 12.86 -1.75 -3.75
C ALA A 34 12.41 -2.72 -4.86
N ALA A 35 12.41 -2.28 -6.13
CA ALA A 35 12.13 -3.15 -7.26
C ALA A 35 13.19 -4.25 -7.45
N ALA A 36 14.48 -3.92 -7.27
CA ALA A 36 15.56 -4.91 -7.31
C ALA A 36 15.43 -5.93 -6.17
N MET A 37 15.12 -5.47 -4.95
CA MET A 37 14.87 -6.33 -3.80
C MET A 37 13.67 -7.24 -4.02
N ARG A 38 12.55 -6.74 -4.58
CA ARG A 38 11.41 -7.59 -4.97
C ARG A 38 11.81 -8.71 -5.93
N LYS A 39 12.63 -8.40 -6.94
CA LYS A 39 13.12 -9.39 -7.91
C LYS A 39 14.01 -10.44 -7.25
N ILE A 40 14.87 -10.05 -6.30
CA ILE A 40 15.68 -10.98 -5.51
C ILE A 40 14.76 -11.89 -4.68
N THR A 41 13.83 -11.31 -3.92
CA THR A 41 12.88 -12.08 -3.10
C THR A 41 12.06 -13.06 -3.92
N GLU A 42 11.55 -12.65 -5.08
CA GLU A 42 10.83 -13.53 -5.99
C GLU A 42 11.69 -14.71 -6.46
N GLY A 43 12.95 -14.44 -6.84
CA GLY A 43 13.90 -15.47 -7.28
C GLY A 43 14.27 -16.48 -6.19
N LEU A 44 14.12 -16.12 -4.91
CA LEU A 44 14.39 -17.03 -3.79
C LEU A 44 13.29 -18.10 -3.59
N MET A 45 12.08 -17.87 -4.10
CA MET A 45 10.92 -18.71 -3.75
C MET A 45 10.99 -20.13 -4.36
N ASP A 46 11.63 -20.28 -5.52
CA ASP A 46 11.87 -21.56 -6.19
C ASP A 46 13.38 -21.79 -6.42
N MET A 47 14.25 -21.23 -5.56
CA MET A 47 15.69 -21.30 -5.75
C MET A 47 16.22 -22.72 -5.55
N ASP A 48 16.88 -23.25 -6.59
CA ASP A 48 17.64 -24.49 -6.56
C ASP A 48 19.01 -24.22 -7.20
N ALA A 49 20.07 -24.35 -6.41
CA ALA A 49 21.44 -24.06 -6.82
C ALA A 49 22.45 -24.83 -5.96
N PRO A 50 23.69 -25.01 -6.42
CA PRO A 50 24.77 -25.58 -5.62
C PRO A 50 24.96 -24.83 -4.29
N GLU A 51 25.27 -25.58 -3.22
CA GLU A 51 25.49 -25.03 -1.86
C GLU A 51 26.49 -23.87 -1.85
N ALA A 52 27.59 -24.00 -2.60
CA ALA A 52 28.61 -22.96 -2.70
C ALA A 52 28.06 -21.64 -3.26
N ASP A 53 27.14 -21.70 -4.23
CA ASP A 53 26.53 -20.51 -4.82
C ASP A 53 25.53 -19.86 -3.83
N LEU A 54 24.80 -20.66 -3.06
CA LEU A 54 23.90 -20.18 -2.01
C LEU A 54 24.67 -19.48 -0.88
N ILE A 55 25.81 -20.04 -0.45
CA ILE A 55 26.69 -19.41 0.54
C ILE A 55 27.22 -18.07 0.01
N ALA A 56 27.72 -18.04 -1.23
CA ALA A 56 28.23 -16.80 -1.83
C ALA A 56 27.14 -15.71 -1.95
N ALA A 57 25.92 -16.10 -2.29
CA ALA A 57 24.77 -15.20 -2.35
C ALA A 57 24.35 -14.67 -0.96
N ALA A 58 24.39 -15.52 0.07
CA ALA A 58 24.13 -15.12 1.45
C ALA A 58 25.16 -14.08 1.94
N GLU A 59 26.45 -14.37 1.79
CA GLU A 59 27.51 -13.43 2.19
C GLU A 59 27.43 -12.09 1.43
N ALA A 60 27.06 -12.12 0.15
CA ALA A 60 26.86 -10.90 -0.62
C ALA A 60 25.66 -10.08 -0.10
N SER A 61 24.59 -10.76 0.30
CA SER A 61 23.39 -10.13 0.87
C SER A 61 23.68 -9.53 2.25
N GLU A 62 24.47 -10.21 3.08
CA GLU A 62 24.92 -9.72 4.38
C GLU A 62 25.76 -8.45 4.24
N ARG A 63 26.78 -8.45 3.36
CA ARG A 63 27.58 -7.25 3.06
C ARG A 63 26.71 -6.09 2.56
N PHE A 64 25.70 -6.39 1.75
CA PHE A 64 24.77 -5.38 1.27
C PHE A 64 23.91 -4.80 2.41
N ALA A 65 23.42 -5.65 3.32
CA ALA A 65 22.66 -5.24 4.49
C ALA A 65 23.49 -4.36 5.43
N GLU A 66 24.74 -4.74 5.71
CA GLU A 66 25.69 -3.94 6.51
C GLU A 66 25.92 -2.56 5.88
N HIS A 67 26.09 -2.50 4.55
CA HIS A 67 26.24 -1.24 3.83
C HIS A 67 25.00 -0.35 3.96
N LEU A 68 23.80 -0.91 3.83
CA LEU A 68 22.55 -0.17 4.02
C LEU A 68 22.41 0.36 5.45
N GLU A 69 22.79 -0.44 6.45
CA GLU A 69 22.75 -0.01 7.85
C GLU A 69 23.73 1.14 8.12
N ALA A 70 24.96 1.04 7.61
CA ALA A 70 25.99 2.08 7.77
C ALA A 70 25.62 3.40 7.07
N THR A 71 24.85 3.35 5.99
CA THR A 71 24.45 4.53 5.20
C THR A 71 23.11 5.12 5.61
N ARG A 72 22.32 4.44 6.45
CA ARG A 72 20.99 4.88 6.89
C ARG A 72 21.08 6.15 7.74
N THR A 73 20.67 7.28 7.16
CA THR A 73 20.55 8.55 7.87
C THR A 73 19.10 8.80 8.32
N GLY A 74 18.82 8.63 9.62
CA GLY A 74 17.59 9.05 10.29
C GLY A 74 16.52 7.98 10.53
N ARG A 75 16.01 7.93 11.77
CA ARG A 75 14.67 7.40 12.07
C ARG A 75 13.68 8.50 11.77
N ARG A 76 13.13 8.56 10.56
CA ARG A 76 11.91 9.36 10.36
C ARG A 76 10.81 8.60 11.11
N SER A 77 10.35 9.16 12.22
CA SER A 77 9.19 8.65 12.95
C SER A 77 7.98 8.80 12.05
N TRP A 78 7.48 7.69 11.51
CA TRP A 78 6.33 7.66 10.62
C TRP A 78 5.10 7.24 11.43
N GLY A 79 4.53 8.18 12.18
CA GLY A 79 3.23 8.01 12.84
C GLY A 79 2.11 8.51 11.92
N PHE A 80 0.91 7.95 12.06
CA PHE A 80 -0.31 8.58 11.55
C PHE A 80 -0.47 9.93 12.25
N GLY A 81 -0.11 11.00 11.54
CA GLY A 81 -0.28 12.37 11.95
C GLY A 81 0.19 13.24 10.81
N GLU A 82 -0.65 14.16 10.34
CA GLU A 82 -0.33 15.19 9.33
C GLU A 82 0.88 16.07 9.70
N THR A 83 1.55 15.79 10.81
CA THR A 83 2.75 16.45 11.30
C THR A 83 3.99 15.59 11.06
N SER A 84 4.26 15.25 9.79
CA SER A 84 5.67 15.35 9.37
C SER A 84 6.00 16.84 9.36
N PRO A 85 7.10 17.32 9.98
CA PRO A 85 7.55 18.70 9.84
C PRO A 85 7.78 19.11 8.38
N SER A 86 7.84 18.11 7.48
CA SER A 86 8.00 18.27 6.04
C SER A 86 6.70 18.52 5.28
N GLY A 87 5.51 18.35 5.90
CA GLY A 87 4.22 18.45 5.20
C GLY A 87 4.00 17.40 4.09
N ASP A 88 4.84 16.37 4.04
CA ASP A 88 4.87 15.40 2.96
C ASP A 88 4.18 14.09 3.38
N THR A 89 2.87 14.02 3.16
CA THR A 89 2.05 12.82 3.37
C THR A 89 2.49 11.65 2.48
N ARG A 90 3.25 11.91 1.40
CA ARG A 90 3.68 10.89 0.42
C ARG A 90 4.68 9.89 0.97
N ALA A 91 5.48 10.30 1.94
CA ALA A 91 6.53 9.44 2.49
C ALA A 91 5.98 8.30 3.37
N LEU A 92 4.76 8.43 3.91
CA LEU A 92 4.06 7.33 4.59
C LEU A 92 3.57 6.28 3.60
N PHE A 93 3.05 6.72 2.44
CA PHE A 93 2.57 5.83 1.38
C PHE A 93 3.70 5.07 0.70
N ASP A 94 4.83 5.71 0.40
CA ASP A 94 5.96 5.07 -0.29
C ASP A 94 6.51 3.85 0.46
N HIS A 95 6.32 3.77 1.79
CA HIS A 95 6.77 2.67 2.64
C HIS A 95 5.65 1.77 3.18
N SER A 96 4.38 2.01 2.80
CA SER A 96 3.27 1.13 3.14
C SER A 96 3.59 -0.33 2.76
N PRO A 97 3.25 -1.32 3.60
CA PRO A 97 3.47 -2.73 3.29
C PRO A 97 2.58 -3.27 2.16
N LEU A 98 1.64 -2.47 1.64
CA LEU A 98 0.76 -2.86 0.53
C LEU A 98 0.84 -1.93 -0.68
N LEU A 99 0.86 -0.62 -0.46
CA LEU A 99 0.90 0.39 -1.52
C LEU A 99 2.30 0.99 -1.75
N GLY A 100 3.24 0.72 -0.84
CA GLY A 100 4.52 1.41 -0.82
C GLY A 100 5.51 0.88 -1.81
N MET A 101 5.72 1.61 -2.91
CA MET A 101 6.65 1.17 -3.96
C MET A 101 8.12 1.20 -3.53
N ALA A 102 8.47 1.94 -2.48
CA ALA A 102 9.78 1.89 -1.82
C ALA A 102 9.86 0.81 -0.72
N ASN A 103 8.77 0.12 -0.41
CA ASN A 103 8.77 -1.05 0.46
C ASN A 103 8.91 -2.33 -0.39
N PRO A 104 10.00 -3.11 -0.25
CA PRO A 104 10.20 -4.31 -1.05
C PRO A 104 9.23 -5.45 -0.70
N VAL A 105 8.52 -5.38 0.42
CA VAL A 105 7.46 -6.35 0.77
C VAL A 105 6.17 -6.06 0.01
N ALA A 106 5.87 -4.79 -0.26
CA ALA A 106 4.62 -4.40 -0.89
C ALA A 106 4.48 -5.01 -2.28
N PRO A 107 3.34 -5.66 -2.59
CA PRO A 107 3.01 -6.03 -3.96
C PRO A 107 2.96 -4.77 -4.83
N PRO A 108 3.22 -4.88 -6.13
CA PRO A 108 3.11 -3.76 -7.07
C PRO A 108 1.63 -3.42 -7.36
N LEU A 109 0.85 -3.19 -6.31
CA LEU A 109 -0.54 -2.76 -6.37
C LEU A 109 -0.60 -1.27 -6.68
N LYS A 110 -1.42 -0.94 -7.66
CA LYS A 110 -1.63 0.40 -8.19
C LYS A 110 -3.11 0.70 -8.08
N LEU A 111 -3.47 1.82 -7.47
CA LEU A 111 -4.87 2.25 -7.30
C LEU A 111 -5.01 3.70 -7.76
N TRP A 112 -6.10 4.03 -8.46
CA TRP A 112 -6.39 5.38 -8.90
C TRP A 112 -7.90 5.65 -8.89
N VAL A 113 -8.28 6.92 -8.80
CA VAL A 113 -9.67 7.35 -8.91
C VAL A 113 -10.11 7.33 -10.36
N GLU A 114 -11.27 6.75 -10.64
CA GLU A 114 -11.94 6.73 -11.94
C GLU A 114 -13.41 7.11 -11.76
N GLY A 115 -13.72 8.41 -11.94
CA GLY A 115 -15.06 8.94 -11.71
C GLY A 115 -15.44 8.88 -10.22
N ASP A 116 -16.51 8.14 -9.91
CA ASP A 116 -17.02 7.88 -8.56
C ASP A 116 -16.49 6.56 -7.96
N ALA A 117 -15.55 5.90 -8.64
CA ALA A 117 -14.96 4.63 -8.26
C ALA A 117 -13.45 4.74 -8.07
N VAL A 118 -12.87 3.70 -7.45
CA VAL A 118 -11.43 3.44 -7.48
C VAL A 118 -11.20 2.23 -8.38
N ALA A 119 -10.29 2.37 -9.33
CA ALA A 119 -9.78 1.28 -10.15
C ALA A 119 -8.36 0.92 -9.69
N GLY A 120 -7.93 -0.30 -10.02
CA GLY A 120 -6.60 -0.75 -9.65
C GLY A 120 -6.08 -1.90 -10.47
N THR A 121 -4.75 -2.06 -10.49
CA THR A 121 -4.06 -3.18 -11.13
C THR A 121 -2.95 -3.71 -10.25
N ALA A 122 -2.70 -5.01 -10.31
CA ALA A 122 -1.52 -5.62 -9.70
C ALA A 122 -1.03 -6.81 -10.53
N VAL A 123 0.28 -7.08 -10.47
CA VAL A 123 0.87 -8.35 -10.94
C VAL A 123 1.57 -8.98 -9.74
N PHE A 124 0.99 -10.03 -9.19
CA PHE A 124 1.55 -10.72 -8.02
C PHE A 124 2.61 -11.73 -8.48
N GLY A 125 3.86 -11.50 -8.05
CA GLY A 125 4.95 -12.46 -8.20
C GLY A 125 4.89 -13.63 -7.22
N LYS A 126 5.81 -14.58 -7.39
CA LYS A 126 5.86 -15.84 -6.64
C LYS A 126 5.94 -15.68 -5.11
N GLN A 127 6.57 -14.61 -4.63
CA GLN A 127 6.68 -14.27 -3.20
C GLN A 127 5.33 -13.95 -2.52
N TYR A 128 4.24 -13.85 -3.29
CA TYR A 128 2.88 -13.65 -2.79
C TYR A 128 2.00 -14.92 -2.92
N GLU A 129 2.60 -16.06 -3.26
CA GLU A 129 1.92 -17.34 -3.41
C GLU A 129 1.30 -17.81 -2.09
N GLY A 130 0.10 -18.39 -2.17
CA GLY A 130 -0.48 -19.18 -1.09
C GLY A 130 -0.66 -20.62 -1.55
N PRO A 131 -1.76 -20.94 -2.26
CA PRO A 131 -1.85 -22.20 -2.99
C PRO A 131 -0.91 -22.18 -4.21
N PRO A 132 -0.44 -23.35 -4.68
CA PRO A 132 0.40 -23.44 -5.88
C PRO A 132 -0.20 -22.70 -7.09
N GLY A 133 0.58 -21.79 -7.68
CA GLY A 133 0.23 -20.96 -8.82
C GLY A 133 -0.70 -19.78 -8.54
N HIS A 134 -1.09 -19.54 -7.28
CA HIS A 134 -2.14 -18.58 -6.94
C HIS A 134 -1.78 -17.68 -5.76
N VAL A 135 -2.29 -16.43 -5.81
CA VAL A 135 -2.08 -15.43 -4.77
C VAL A 135 -2.67 -15.90 -3.44
N HIS A 136 -1.93 -15.69 -2.34
CA HIS A 136 -2.43 -15.95 -1.00
C HIS A 136 -3.69 -15.13 -0.72
N GLY A 137 -4.75 -15.78 -0.24
CA GLY A 137 -6.03 -15.10 0.03
C GLY A 137 -5.89 -13.91 0.99
N GLY A 138 -5.04 -14.03 2.01
CA GLY A 138 -4.72 -12.91 2.91
C GLY A 138 -4.20 -11.65 2.20
N LEU A 139 -3.43 -11.79 1.12
CA LEU A 139 -2.93 -10.64 0.34
C LEU A 139 -4.02 -10.05 -0.55
N VAL A 140 -4.92 -10.89 -1.08
CA VAL A 140 -6.12 -10.42 -1.79
C VAL A 140 -7.03 -9.61 -0.85
N ALA A 141 -7.24 -10.10 0.38
CA ALA A 141 -8.02 -9.38 1.38
C ALA A 141 -7.36 -8.05 1.77
N ALA A 142 -6.04 -8.05 1.97
CA ALA A 142 -5.27 -6.85 2.25
C ALA A 142 -5.35 -5.82 1.11
N ALA A 143 -5.25 -6.27 -0.15
CA ALA A 143 -5.44 -5.40 -1.32
C ALA A 143 -6.86 -4.81 -1.41
N PHE A 144 -7.89 -5.58 -1.03
CA PHE A 144 -9.25 -5.04 -0.90
C PHE A 144 -9.37 -4.00 0.20
N ASP A 145 -8.74 -4.19 1.36
CA ASP A 145 -8.74 -3.19 2.43
C ASP A 145 -8.21 -1.84 1.94
N GLU A 146 -7.10 -1.85 1.19
CA GLU A 146 -6.53 -0.64 0.58
C GLU A 146 -7.45 -0.01 -0.49
N ALA A 147 -8.01 -0.82 -1.40
CA ALA A 147 -8.90 -0.32 -2.45
C ALA A 147 -10.20 0.27 -1.89
N LEU A 148 -10.79 -0.39 -0.90
CA LEU A 148 -11.99 0.09 -0.22
C LEU A 148 -11.68 1.28 0.71
N GLY A 149 -10.51 1.28 1.34
CA GLY A 149 -10.00 2.38 2.16
C GLY A 149 -9.76 3.66 1.34
N MET A 150 -9.30 3.52 0.09
CA MET A 150 -9.17 4.63 -0.84
C MET A 150 -10.54 5.15 -1.28
N VAL A 151 -11.48 4.28 -1.65
CA VAL A 151 -12.79 4.74 -2.18
C VAL A 151 -13.67 5.37 -1.10
N GLN A 152 -13.64 4.86 0.13
CA GLN A 152 -14.37 5.49 1.24
C GLN A 152 -13.79 6.87 1.59
N ALA A 153 -12.49 7.10 1.40
CA ALA A 153 -11.88 8.39 1.68
C ALA A 153 -12.41 9.49 0.73
N MET A 154 -12.92 9.11 -0.44
CA MET A 154 -13.56 10.03 -1.39
C MET A 154 -14.87 10.63 -0.86
N THR A 155 -15.44 10.13 0.24
CA THR A 155 -16.62 10.75 0.88
C THR A 155 -16.28 11.99 1.71
N GLY A 156 -15.00 12.39 1.77
CA GLY A 156 -14.52 13.57 2.51
C GLY A 156 -14.51 13.41 4.04
N GLN A 157 -14.82 12.21 4.55
CA GLN A 157 -14.87 11.89 5.97
C GLN A 157 -14.32 10.47 6.19
N PRO A 158 -12.99 10.27 6.11
CA PRO A 158 -12.44 8.93 6.16
C PRO A 158 -12.66 8.28 7.53
N GLY A 159 -12.82 6.96 7.49
CA GLY A 159 -13.02 6.13 8.66
C GLY A 159 -12.02 4.99 8.74
N MET A 160 -12.00 4.34 9.90
CA MET A 160 -11.25 3.11 10.11
C MET A 160 -12.05 1.91 9.61
N THR A 161 -11.38 0.88 9.09
CA THR A 161 -12.02 -0.40 8.73
C THR A 161 -12.69 -1.00 9.97
N GLY A 162 -14.02 -1.10 9.94
CA GLY A 162 -14.80 -1.77 10.98
C GLY A 162 -15.03 -3.24 10.65
N THR A 163 -15.32 -3.56 9.39
CA THR A 163 -15.49 -4.93 8.92
C THR A 163 -15.08 -5.04 7.47
N LEU A 164 -14.42 -6.14 7.11
CA LEU A 164 -14.10 -6.52 5.75
C LEU A 164 -14.55 -7.97 5.52
N THR A 165 -15.44 -8.18 4.56
CA THR A 165 -15.89 -9.51 4.12
C THR A 165 -15.39 -9.75 2.72
N VAL A 166 -14.64 -10.83 2.50
CA VAL A 166 -14.12 -11.21 1.18
C VAL A 166 -14.70 -12.55 0.77
N ARG A 167 -15.25 -12.64 -0.43
CA ARG A 167 -15.75 -13.87 -1.04
C ARG A 167 -14.84 -14.26 -2.19
N TYR A 168 -14.12 -15.37 -2.03
CA TYR A 168 -13.28 -15.95 -3.08
C TYR A 168 -14.15 -16.78 -4.02
N ARG A 169 -14.26 -16.33 -5.27
CA ARG A 169 -15.08 -16.95 -6.32
C ARG A 169 -14.27 -17.91 -7.18
N ARG A 170 -13.04 -17.52 -7.54
CA ARG A 170 -12.06 -18.34 -8.27
C ARG A 170 -10.64 -18.02 -7.80
N PRO A 171 -9.70 -18.96 -7.93
CA PRO A 171 -8.30 -18.71 -7.60
C PRO A 171 -7.73 -17.51 -8.35
N THR A 172 -7.02 -16.63 -7.66
CA THR A 172 -6.34 -15.48 -8.27
C THR A 172 -4.97 -15.92 -8.78
N PRO A 173 -4.69 -15.89 -10.09
CA PRO A 173 -3.43 -16.39 -10.64
C PRO A 173 -2.23 -15.49 -10.29
N LEU A 174 -1.05 -16.09 -10.11
CA LEU A 174 0.22 -15.37 -10.08
C LEU A 174 0.66 -14.94 -11.50
N HIS A 175 1.52 -13.93 -11.57
CA HIS A 175 2.17 -13.40 -12.79
C HIS A 175 1.22 -12.90 -13.90
N ILE A 176 -0.09 -12.90 -13.65
CA ILE A 176 -1.11 -12.33 -14.53
C ILE A 176 -1.58 -11.01 -13.91
N GLU A 177 -1.78 -10.00 -14.76
CA GLU A 177 -2.37 -8.75 -14.30
C GLU A 177 -3.81 -8.97 -13.85
N VAL A 178 -4.10 -8.53 -12.64
CA VAL A 178 -5.43 -8.54 -12.06
C VAL A 178 -5.93 -7.11 -11.86
N ARG A 179 -7.24 -6.92 -12.00
CA ARG A 179 -7.90 -5.62 -11.96
C ARG A 179 -8.85 -5.53 -10.78
N PHE A 180 -8.69 -4.48 -10.00
CA PHE A 180 -9.56 -4.12 -8.89
C PHE A 180 -10.54 -3.03 -9.34
N ARG A 181 -11.76 -3.08 -8.83
CA ARG A 181 -12.69 -1.95 -8.90
C ARG A 181 -13.46 -1.85 -7.59
N ALA A 182 -13.51 -0.67 -7.00
CA ALA A 182 -14.16 -0.38 -5.74
C ALA A 182 -15.08 0.84 -5.87
N ARG A 183 -16.19 0.86 -5.13
CA ARG A 183 -17.13 2.00 -5.07
C ARG A 183 -17.74 2.13 -3.68
N VAL A 184 -18.16 3.34 -3.33
CA VAL A 184 -19.06 3.56 -2.19
C VAL A 184 -20.48 3.16 -2.60
N GLU A 185 -21.12 2.32 -1.80
CA GLU A 185 -22.50 1.90 -2.03
C GLU A 185 -23.49 2.84 -1.35
N ARG A 186 -23.19 3.22 -0.10
CA ARG A 186 -24.02 4.14 0.68
C ARG A 186 -23.27 4.66 1.91
N VAL A 187 -23.76 5.79 2.42
CA VAL A 187 -23.35 6.37 3.71
C VAL A 187 -24.58 6.40 4.63
N ASP A 188 -24.41 5.99 5.88
CA ASP A 188 -25.48 5.92 6.88
C ASP A 188 -24.94 6.35 8.25
N GLY A 189 -25.19 7.60 8.60
CA GLY A 189 -24.59 8.26 9.76
C GLY A 189 -23.06 8.21 9.67
N ARG A 190 -22.43 7.53 10.64
CA ARG A 190 -20.96 7.38 10.71
C ARG A 190 -20.44 6.14 9.98
N LYS A 191 -21.29 5.39 9.29
CA LYS A 191 -20.90 4.16 8.59
C LYS A 191 -20.84 4.43 7.09
N ILE A 192 -19.71 4.10 6.47
CA ILE A 192 -19.54 4.10 5.02
C ILE A 192 -19.50 2.64 4.56
N PHE A 193 -20.37 2.29 3.63
CA PHE A 193 -20.44 0.96 3.04
C PHE A 193 -19.81 1.03 1.66
N ALA A 194 -18.81 0.20 1.41
CA ALA A 194 -18.12 0.13 0.12
C ALA A 194 -18.07 -1.32 -0.35
N SER A 195 -18.02 -1.50 -1.67
CA SER A 195 -17.83 -2.82 -2.28
C SER A 195 -16.72 -2.78 -3.32
N GLY A 196 -16.16 -3.95 -3.62
CA GLY A 196 -15.17 -4.07 -4.67
C GLY A 196 -15.08 -5.45 -5.29
N THR A 197 -14.46 -5.53 -6.45
CA THR A 197 -14.28 -6.75 -7.25
C THR A 197 -12.83 -6.87 -7.70
N LEU A 198 -12.37 -8.12 -7.85
CA LEU A 198 -11.06 -8.49 -8.37
C LEU A 198 -11.23 -9.45 -9.55
N HIS A 199 -10.71 -9.06 -10.71
CA HIS A 199 -10.78 -9.84 -11.93
C HIS A 199 -9.41 -10.20 -12.49
N ALA A 200 -9.26 -11.41 -13.03
CA ALA A 200 -8.17 -11.78 -13.93
C ALA A 200 -8.75 -11.90 -15.35
N GLY A 201 -8.48 -10.92 -16.21
CA GLY A 201 -9.23 -10.76 -17.46
C GLY A 201 -10.72 -10.56 -17.19
N GLU A 202 -11.57 -11.41 -17.77
CA GLU A 202 -13.03 -11.41 -17.52
C GLU A 202 -13.44 -12.24 -16.30
N THR A 203 -12.51 -13.00 -15.71
CA THR A 203 -12.80 -13.93 -14.63
C THR A 203 -12.89 -13.21 -13.30
N LEU A 204 -14.08 -13.20 -12.67
CA LEU A 204 -14.23 -12.76 -11.28
C LEU A 204 -13.54 -13.76 -10.35
N CYS A 205 -12.44 -13.30 -9.72
CA CYS A 205 -11.65 -14.08 -8.76
C CYS A 205 -12.16 -13.88 -7.33
N ALA A 206 -12.43 -12.64 -6.94
CA ALA A 206 -12.95 -12.33 -5.61
C ALA A 206 -13.76 -11.04 -5.60
N GLU A 207 -14.59 -10.88 -4.58
CA GLU A 207 -15.34 -9.66 -4.30
C GLU A 207 -15.31 -9.37 -2.80
N ALA A 208 -15.46 -8.11 -2.43
CA ALA A 208 -15.39 -7.67 -1.06
C ALA A 208 -16.47 -6.64 -0.72
N GLU A 209 -16.92 -6.68 0.52
CA GLU A 209 -17.77 -5.67 1.15
C GLU A 209 -17.06 -5.15 2.41
N GLY A 210 -16.98 -3.84 2.54
CA GLY A 210 -16.35 -3.14 3.64
C GLY A 210 -17.31 -2.20 4.36
N VAL A 211 -17.20 -2.14 5.68
CA VAL A 211 -17.85 -1.13 6.52
C VAL A 211 -16.77 -0.33 7.21
N PHE A 212 -16.73 0.97 6.95
CA PHE A 212 -15.81 1.91 7.57
C PHE A 212 -16.56 2.78 8.57
N ILE A 213 -15.91 3.06 9.71
CA ILE A 213 -16.48 3.88 10.77
C ILE A 213 -15.75 5.22 10.78
N MET A 214 -16.45 6.30 10.43
CA MET A 214 -15.91 7.66 10.45
C MET A 214 -15.34 7.97 11.83
N THR A 215 -14.11 8.48 11.86
CA THR A 215 -13.41 8.85 13.09
C THR A 215 -13.07 10.33 13.09
N ASP A 216 -13.27 10.99 14.23
CA ASP A 216 -12.66 12.29 14.48
C ASP A 216 -11.17 12.07 14.78
N TYR A 217 -10.31 12.46 13.84
CA TYR A 217 -8.86 12.26 13.90
C TYR A 217 -8.18 13.03 15.05
N GLY A 218 -8.90 13.92 15.74
CA GLY A 218 -8.41 14.59 16.95
C GLY A 218 -7.99 13.64 18.09
N ARG A 219 -8.43 12.36 18.06
CA ARG A 219 -8.14 11.35 19.10
C ARG A 219 -6.83 10.57 18.95
N PHE A 220 -6.15 10.67 17.81
CA PHE A 220 -4.90 9.92 17.55
C PHE A 220 -3.64 10.80 17.53
N ARG A 221 -3.69 12.01 18.10
CA ARG A 221 -2.49 12.84 18.28
C ARG A 221 -1.47 12.10 19.15
N VAL A 222 -0.41 11.60 18.54
CA VAL A 222 0.81 11.21 19.25
C VAL A 222 1.48 12.52 19.66
N GLU A 223 1.57 12.78 20.96
CA GLU A 223 2.37 13.90 21.46
C GLU A 223 3.82 13.71 21.02
N PRO A 224 4.47 14.73 20.44
CA PRO A 224 5.88 14.62 20.10
C PRO A 224 6.68 14.39 21.39
N ASP A 225 7.60 13.41 21.32
CA ASP A 225 8.49 13.06 22.43
C ASP A 225 9.14 14.33 23.02
N ARG A 226 8.94 14.55 24.31
CA ARG A 226 9.50 15.70 25.02
C ARG A 226 11.02 15.57 25.00
N PRO A 227 11.80 16.55 24.49
CA PRO A 227 13.24 16.42 24.49
C PRO A 227 13.73 16.26 25.93
N ALA A 228 14.56 15.22 26.16
CA ALA A 228 15.16 14.96 27.46
C ALA A 228 15.83 16.24 27.98
N GLY A 229 15.38 16.69 29.15
CA GLY A 229 15.89 17.89 29.79
C GLY A 229 17.39 17.79 29.99
N LYS A 230 18.12 18.83 29.57
CA LYS A 230 19.53 19.01 29.94
C LYS A 230 19.57 19.31 31.44
N GLY A 231 20.04 18.34 32.23
CA GLY A 231 20.59 18.59 33.56
C GLY A 231 22.03 19.09 33.47
#